data_AF-A0A7W1PWT7-F1
#
_entry.id   AF-A0A7W1PWT7-F1
#
_cell.length_a   1.000
_cell.length_b   1.000
_cell.length_c   1.000
_cell.angle_alpha   90.00
_cell.angle_beta   90.00
_cell.angle_gamma   90.00
#
_symmetry.space_group_name_H-M   'P 1'
#
loop_
_entity.id
_entity.type
_entity.pdbx_description
1 polymer ?
#
loop_
_entity_poly.entity_id
_entity_poly.type
_entity_poly.pdbx_seq_one_letter_code
_entity_poly.pdbx_strand_id
1 'polypeptide(L)'
;MRYTDVYKFTLAPASPVTIGVYELSQDIFIDSTYQTTRTIQVHPTRIGVKSNFTPQVADSVLRIRLDNAFGQKFINASATVNMRSQEEFIKLFKGLQVVPEYTPNVNEGSILSFGRTATAITVYYKESGVAAQNQFIVNNNSATINHSTLDYSGTPVGTALASPQQNFETVYLQGLGGVNASVRIPNLKDILPGGNIVINKASLIIPVDLSASGYLPPTQIFAVQFDSVRGTVLSIPDVLVGDAYFGGKFTAATNEYRINIGRFVQANRSNPTINPLYLFPANPAANPGRAILRGGAAEENQMRLEIIYTNP
;
A
#
# COMPACT_ATOMS: atom_id res chain seq x y z
N MET A 1 -13.40 -2.74 14.68
CA MET A 1 -12.12 -2.91 13.95
C MET A 1 -11.00 -2.44 14.85
N ARG A 2 -9.88 -3.17 14.95
CA ARG A 2 -8.71 -2.75 15.75
C ARG A 2 -7.71 -2.01 14.87
N TYR A 3 -7.13 -0.91 15.35
CA TYR A 3 -6.08 -0.18 14.63
C TYR A 3 -4.76 -0.94 14.68
N THR A 4 -4.03 -0.93 13.57
CA THR A 4 -2.62 -1.34 13.52
C THR A 4 -1.70 -0.15 13.39
N ASP A 5 -2.12 0.88 12.66
CA ASP A 5 -1.37 2.13 12.47
C ASP A 5 -2.32 3.27 12.09
N VAL A 6 -1.85 4.51 12.31
CA VAL A 6 -2.52 5.73 11.88
C VAL A 6 -1.51 6.62 11.16
N TYR A 7 -1.73 6.85 9.87
CA TYR A 7 -0.93 7.75 9.05
C TYR A 7 -1.64 9.11 9.00
N LYS A 8 -1.07 10.13 9.64
CA LYS A 8 -1.59 11.51 9.60
C LYS A 8 -0.86 12.30 8.52
N PHE A 9 -1.63 13.08 7.74
CA PHE A 9 -1.08 13.89 6.65
C PHE A 9 -0.96 15.37 7.01
N THR A 10 -1.26 15.76 8.25
CA THR A 10 -1.38 17.15 8.68
C THR A 10 -0.41 17.51 9.82
N LEU A 11 0.07 18.76 9.82
CA LEU A 11 0.70 19.46 10.95
C LEU A 11 -0.33 20.03 11.96
N ALA A 12 -1.62 19.90 11.67
CA ALA A 12 -2.76 20.37 12.49
C ALA A 12 -3.60 19.18 13.00
N PRO A 13 -4.40 19.32 14.09
CA PRO A 13 -5.27 18.25 14.55
C PRO A 13 -6.21 17.80 13.41
N ALA A 14 -6.35 16.49 13.23
CA ALA A 14 -7.12 15.92 12.13
C ALA A 14 -8.56 16.47 12.14
N SER A 15 -8.99 17.03 11.01
CA SER A 15 -10.37 17.44 10.80
C SER A 15 -11.31 16.25 11.08
N PRO A 16 -12.42 16.44 11.81
CA PRO A 16 -13.35 15.36 12.08
C PRO A 16 -13.85 14.76 10.76
N VAL A 17 -13.81 13.44 10.65
CA VAL A 17 -14.32 12.69 9.50
C VAL A 17 -15.62 11.99 9.85
N THR A 18 -16.51 11.87 8.86
CA THR A 18 -17.65 10.96 8.94
C THR A 18 -17.27 9.65 8.26
N ILE A 19 -17.55 8.53 8.91
CA ILE A 19 -17.33 7.19 8.33
C ILE A 19 -18.68 6.53 8.11
N GLY A 20 -18.96 6.18 6.85
CA GLY A 20 -20.13 5.44 6.44
C GLY A 20 -19.86 3.94 6.35
N VAL A 21 -20.91 3.14 6.57
CA VAL A 21 -20.89 1.69 6.38
C VAL A 21 -22.02 1.29 5.43
N TYR A 22 -21.66 0.49 4.43
CA TYR A 22 -22.55 0.01 3.38
C TYR A 22 -22.44 -1.51 3.25
N GLU A 23 -23.55 -2.17 2.91
CA GLU A 23 -23.55 -3.61 2.62
C GLU A 23 -23.09 -3.85 1.17
N LEU A 24 -22.19 -4.82 0.96
CA LEU A 24 -21.77 -5.20 -0.38
C LEU A 24 -22.93 -5.85 -1.15
N SER A 25 -23.13 -5.46 -2.42
CA SER A 25 -24.12 -6.07 -3.30
C SER A 25 -23.51 -7.11 -4.25
N GLN A 26 -22.18 -7.10 -4.38
CA GLN A 26 -21.41 -8.08 -5.15
C GLN A 26 -20.52 -8.95 -4.27
N ASP A 27 -20.23 -10.16 -4.74
CA ASP A 27 -19.36 -11.10 -4.05
C ASP A 27 -17.89 -10.71 -4.21
N ILE A 28 -17.10 -11.03 -3.19
CA ILE A 28 -15.65 -10.93 -3.19
C ILE A 28 -15.05 -12.25 -2.71
N PHE A 29 -13.97 -12.69 -3.34
CA PHE A 29 -13.40 -14.01 -3.13
C PHE A 29 -11.95 -13.91 -2.66
N ILE A 30 -11.55 -14.81 -1.76
CA ILE A 30 -10.22 -14.79 -1.16
C ILE A 30 -9.09 -15.14 -2.15
N ASP A 31 -9.41 -15.94 -3.16
CA ASP A 31 -8.50 -16.42 -4.19
C ASP A 31 -8.40 -15.48 -5.40
N SER A 32 -9.18 -14.40 -5.40
CA SER A 32 -9.20 -13.42 -6.47
C SER A 32 -8.20 -12.29 -6.23
N THR A 33 -7.60 -11.81 -7.33
CA THR A 33 -6.73 -10.62 -7.32
C THR A 33 -7.56 -9.36 -7.53
N TYR A 34 -7.45 -8.41 -6.60
CA TYR A 34 -8.13 -7.12 -6.68
C TYR A 34 -7.10 -5.98 -6.76
N GLN A 35 -7.28 -5.10 -7.73
CA GLN A 35 -6.55 -3.83 -7.79
C GLN A 35 -7.16 -2.86 -6.77
N THR A 36 -6.33 -2.03 -6.14
CA THR A 36 -6.82 -1.04 -5.16
C THR A 36 -7.73 0.03 -5.79
N THR A 37 -7.65 0.23 -7.10
CA THR A 37 -8.54 1.14 -7.85
C THR A 37 -9.86 0.49 -8.25
N ARG A 38 -10.06 -0.82 -7.98
CA ARG A 38 -11.29 -1.52 -8.37
C ARG A 38 -12.46 -1.08 -7.51
N THR A 39 -13.52 -0.61 -8.15
CA THR A 39 -14.79 -0.32 -7.49
C THR A 39 -15.53 -1.63 -7.16
N ILE A 40 -15.99 -1.74 -5.91
CA ILE A 40 -16.83 -2.82 -5.43
C ILE A 40 -18.26 -2.29 -5.26
N GLN A 41 -19.24 -2.98 -5.86
CA GLN A 41 -20.63 -2.55 -5.79
C GLN A 41 -21.20 -2.77 -4.38
N VAL A 42 -21.98 -1.79 -3.92
CA VAL A 42 -22.67 -1.79 -2.63
C VAL A 42 -24.15 -1.47 -2.80
N HIS A 43 -24.95 -1.81 -1.81
CA HIS A 43 -26.28 -1.26 -1.70
C HIS A 43 -26.19 0.25 -1.39
N PRO A 44 -27.03 1.09 -2.01
CA PRO A 44 -26.92 2.56 -1.88
C PRO A 44 -27.33 3.07 -0.50
N THR A 45 -28.05 2.26 0.28
CA THR A 45 -28.49 2.63 1.63
C THR A 45 -27.35 2.42 2.63
N ARG A 46 -26.99 3.50 3.32
CA ARG A 46 -26.08 3.44 4.46
C ARG A 46 -26.73 2.63 5.60
N ILE A 47 -25.96 1.73 6.20
CA ILE A 47 -26.39 0.82 7.28
C ILE A 47 -25.68 1.08 8.60
N GLY A 48 -24.85 2.13 8.67
CA GLY A 48 -24.16 2.57 9.86
C GLY A 48 -23.35 3.82 9.60
N VAL A 49 -23.16 4.63 10.65
CA VAL A 49 -22.41 5.88 10.56
C VAL A 49 -21.66 6.18 11.84
N LYS A 50 -20.44 6.71 11.71
CA LYS A 50 -19.70 7.34 12.79
C LYS A 50 -19.39 8.78 12.38
N SER A 51 -20.16 9.72 12.91
CA SER A 51 -19.97 11.16 12.67
C SER A 51 -18.92 11.76 13.61
N ASN A 52 -18.30 12.85 13.17
CA ASN A 52 -17.34 13.66 13.95
C ASN A 52 -16.21 12.83 14.56
N PHE A 53 -15.71 11.84 13.81
CA PHE A 53 -14.60 11.01 14.27
C PHE A 53 -13.27 11.69 13.98
N THR A 54 -12.49 11.97 15.01
CA THR A 54 -11.12 12.48 14.85
C THR A 54 -10.14 11.39 15.28
N PRO A 55 -9.40 10.78 14.35
CA PRO A 55 -8.49 9.69 14.69
C PRO A 55 -7.30 10.15 15.53
N GLN A 56 -7.01 9.39 16.59
CA GLN A 56 -5.87 9.60 17.48
C GLN A 56 -4.88 8.44 17.41
N VAL A 57 -3.61 8.73 17.65
CA VAL A 57 -2.54 7.70 17.65
C VAL A 57 -2.77 6.67 18.77
N ALA A 58 -3.38 7.08 19.88
CA ALA A 58 -3.74 6.20 20.98
C ALA A 58 -5.00 5.35 20.73
N ASP A 59 -5.72 5.58 19.62
CA ASP A 59 -6.93 4.81 19.33
C ASP A 59 -6.56 3.35 19.05
N SER A 60 -7.23 2.44 19.76
CA SER A 60 -7.02 1.00 19.58
C SER A 60 -8.16 0.31 18.84
N VAL A 61 -9.39 0.86 18.89
CA VAL A 61 -10.57 0.26 18.26
C VAL A 61 -11.53 1.30 17.69
N LEU A 62 -11.94 1.12 16.43
CA LEU A 62 -13.08 1.79 15.83
C LEU A 62 -14.36 0.99 16.08
N ARG A 63 -15.32 1.63 16.76
CA ARG A 63 -16.69 1.12 16.94
C ARG A 63 -17.67 2.00 16.18
N ILE A 64 -18.38 1.38 15.25
CA ILE A 64 -19.45 2.00 14.46
C ILE A 64 -20.74 1.26 14.81
N ARG A 65 -21.77 2.01 15.21
CA ARG A 65 -23.10 1.42 15.41
C ARG A 65 -23.74 1.22 14.04
N LEU A 66 -24.18 0.00 13.78
CA LEU A 66 -25.00 -0.31 12.61
C LEU A 66 -26.48 -0.15 12.96
N ASP A 67 -27.29 0.08 11.94
CA ASP A 67 -28.73 0.32 12.09
C ASP A 67 -29.45 -0.92 12.61
N ASN A 68 -30.46 -0.71 13.47
CA ASN A 68 -31.22 -1.82 14.05
C ASN A 68 -31.90 -2.68 12.97
N ALA A 69 -32.35 -2.06 11.88
CA ALA A 69 -32.96 -2.77 10.74
C ALA A 69 -31.96 -3.74 10.09
N PHE A 70 -30.69 -3.34 9.98
CA PHE A 70 -29.63 -4.23 9.50
C PHE A 70 -29.37 -5.39 10.46
N GLY A 71 -29.36 -5.14 11.78
CA GLY A 71 -29.29 -6.21 12.78
C GLY A 71 -30.48 -7.18 12.71
N GLN A 72 -31.69 -6.66 12.50
CA GLN A 72 -32.92 -7.45 12.40
C GLN A 72 -32.89 -8.42 11.22
N LYS A 73 -32.19 -8.08 10.12
CA LYS A 73 -31.95 -8.99 8.98
C LYS A 73 -31.33 -10.32 9.45
N PHE A 74 -30.31 -10.27 10.30
CA PHE A 74 -29.65 -11.48 10.83
C PHE A 74 -30.56 -12.25 11.79
N ILE A 75 -31.31 -11.55 12.65
CA ILE A 75 -32.24 -12.19 13.58
C ILE A 75 -33.35 -12.93 12.83
N ASN A 76 -33.92 -12.30 11.79
CA ASN A 76 -34.96 -12.91 10.95
C ASN A 76 -34.42 -14.13 10.17
N ALA A 77 -33.16 -14.10 9.78
CA ALA A 77 -32.52 -15.20 9.07
C ALA A 77 -32.08 -16.36 9.97
N SER A 78 -32.08 -16.19 11.30
CA SER A 78 -31.54 -17.17 12.27
C SER A 78 -32.14 -18.57 12.16
N ALA A 79 -33.43 -18.66 11.80
CA ALA A 79 -34.15 -19.93 11.61
C ALA A 79 -34.18 -20.42 10.15
N THR A 80 -33.49 -19.74 9.23
CA THR A 80 -33.54 -20.03 7.79
C THR A 80 -32.32 -20.85 7.32
N VAL A 81 -32.37 -21.36 6.08
CA VAL A 81 -31.24 -22.07 5.45
C VAL A 81 -29.98 -21.22 5.37
N ASN A 82 -30.13 -19.89 5.28
CA ASN A 82 -29.04 -18.93 5.14
C ASN A 82 -28.05 -18.92 6.32
N MET A 83 -28.41 -19.49 7.48
CA MET A 83 -27.55 -19.52 8.67
C MET A 83 -26.97 -20.91 8.95
N ARG A 84 -27.18 -21.89 8.05
CA ARG A 84 -26.75 -23.28 8.26
C ARG A 84 -25.31 -23.58 7.84
N SER A 85 -24.75 -22.78 6.93
CA SER A 85 -23.39 -22.96 6.43
C SER A 85 -22.79 -21.62 5.99
N GLN A 86 -21.46 -21.57 5.85
CA GLN A 86 -20.75 -20.43 5.30
C GLN A 86 -21.21 -20.09 3.87
N GLU A 87 -21.44 -21.11 3.04
CA GLU A 87 -21.88 -20.95 1.65
C GLU A 87 -23.25 -20.29 1.57
N GLU A 88 -24.21 -20.72 2.39
CA GLU A 88 -25.55 -20.12 2.42
C GLU A 88 -25.53 -18.73 3.08
N PHE A 89 -24.66 -18.52 4.07
CA PHE A 89 -24.51 -17.22 4.74
C PHE A 89 -24.03 -16.12 3.79
N ILE A 90 -23.07 -16.43 2.92
CA ILE A 90 -22.55 -15.46 1.94
C ILE A 90 -23.65 -15.00 0.97
N LYS A 91 -24.64 -15.84 0.68
CA LYS A 91 -25.81 -15.46 -0.16
C LYS A 91 -26.69 -14.41 0.53
N LEU A 92 -26.78 -14.44 1.87
CA LEU A 92 -27.51 -13.45 2.66
C LEU A 92 -26.72 -12.16 2.86
N PHE A 93 -25.41 -12.28 3.10
CA PHE A 93 -24.54 -11.18 3.48
C PHE A 93 -23.15 -11.33 2.85
N LYS A 94 -22.85 -10.46 1.88
CA LYS A 94 -21.63 -10.53 1.07
C LYS A 94 -20.44 -9.78 1.68
N GLY A 95 -20.70 -8.90 2.64
CA GLY A 95 -19.68 -8.14 3.37
C GLY A 95 -20.07 -6.69 3.63
N LEU A 96 -19.11 -5.92 4.14
CA LEU A 96 -19.24 -4.48 4.39
C LEU A 96 -18.20 -3.69 3.60
N GLN A 97 -18.60 -2.52 3.11
CA GLN A 97 -17.69 -1.43 2.80
C GLN A 97 -17.70 -0.44 3.97
N VAL A 98 -16.52 -0.04 4.41
CA VAL A 98 -16.32 1.04 5.38
C VAL A 98 -15.55 2.14 4.66
N VAL A 99 -16.12 3.32 4.56
CA VAL A 99 -15.59 4.40 3.71
C VAL A 99 -15.70 5.75 4.43
N PRO A 100 -14.69 6.62 4.35
CA PRO A 100 -14.85 8.01 4.77
C PRO A 100 -15.82 8.74 3.84
N GLU A 101 -16.83 9.38 4.41
CA GLU A 101 -17.77 10.28 3.72
C GLU A 101 -17.27 11.73 3.86
N TYR A 102 -16.04 11.96 3.41
CA TYR A 102 -15.37 13.26 3.56
C TYR A 102 -14.36 13.49 2.44
N THR A 103 -14.35 14.70 1.90
CA THR A 103 -13.32 15.18 0.98
C THR A 103 -12.37 16.09 1.77
N PRO A 104 -11.13 15.67 2.05
CA PRO A 104 -10.16 16.52 2.73
C PRO A 104 -9.78 17.73 1.90
N ASN A 105 -9.46 18.83 2.57
CA ASN A 105 -8.74 19.94 1.93
C ASN A 105 -7.32 19.48 1.56
N VAL A 106 -6.65 20.27 0.71
CA VAL A 106 -5.24 20.05 0.40
C VAL A 106 -4.40 20.04 1.68
N ASN A 107 -3.50 19.07 1.80
CA ASN A 107 -2.64 18.83 2.98
C ASN A 107 -3.39 18.52 4.28
N GLU A 108 -4.67 18.16 4.22
CA GLU A 108 -5.42 17.64 5.37
C GLU A 108 -5.76 16.17 5.20
N GLY A 109 -5.94 15.47 6.31
CA GLY A 109 -6.51 14.13 6.34
C GLY A 109 -5.67 13.10 7.08
N SER A 110 -6.18 11.87 7.08
CA SER A 110 -5.53 10.72 7.71
C SER A 110 -5.90 9.44 6.98
N ILE A 111 -4.99 8.48 6.99
CA ILE A 111 -5.24 7.10 6.57
C ILE A 111 -5.17 6.23 7.81
N LEU A 112 -6.20 5.41 7.97
CA LEU A 112 -6.35 4.51 9.09
C LEU A 112 -6.09 3.09 8.61
N SER A 113 -5.17 2.40 9.28
CA SER A 113 -4.88 1.00 9.02
C SER A 113 -5.56 0.13 10.07
N PHE A 114 -6.34 -0.84 9.61
CA PHE A 114 -7.08 -1.77 10.46
C PHE A 114 -6.52 -3.18 10.35
N GLY A 115 -6.35 -3.83 11.49
CA GLY A 115 -5.98 -5.24 11.56
C GLY A 115 -7.19 -6.14 11.32
N ARG A 116 -6.97 -7.28 10.66
CA ARG A 116 -8.00 -8.31 10.45
C ARG A 116 -8.37 -9.02 11.77
N THR A 117 -7.40 -9.34 12.60
CA THR A 117 -7.48 -10.27 13.76
C THR A 117 -8.32 -9.81 14.96
N ALA A 118 -9.09 -8.72 14.86
CA ALA A 118 -10.03 -8.28 15.89
C ALA A 118 -11.19 -7.45 15.29
N THR A 119 -11.55 -7.76 14.05
CA THR A 119 -12.67 -7.14 13.36
C THR A 119 -13.85 -8.09 13.39
N ALA A 120 -14.99 -7.62 13.89
CA ALA A 120 -16.21 -8.40 13.97
C ALA A 120 -17.44 -7.50 13.85
N ILE A 121 -18.52 -8.08 13.33
CA ILE A 121 -19.88 -7.55 13.47
C ILE A 121 -20.47 -8.25 14.70
N THR A 122 -20.89 -7.48 15.71
CA THR A 122 -21.55 -8.03 16.90
C THR A 122 -23.03 -7.67 16.85
N VAL A 123 -23.89 -8.68 16.82
CA VAL A 123 -25.34 -8.51 16.92
C VAL A 123 -25.73 -8.75 18.37
N TYR A 124 -26.27 -7.72 19.01
CA TYR A 124 -26.84 -7.81 20.35
C TYR A 124 -28.35 -8.03 20.23
N TYR A 125 -28.88 -9.03 20.92
CA TYR A 125 -30.29 -9.38 20.87
C TYR A 125 -30.79 -9.85 22.24
N LYS A 126 -32.10 -10.06 22.34
CA LYS A 126 -32.72 -10.71 23.50
C LYS A 126 -33.38 -12.01 23.05
N GLU A 127 -33.15 -13.08 23.80
CA GLU A 127 -33.80 -14.36 23.62
C GLU A 127 -34.60 -14.65 24.88
N SER A 128 -35.93 -14.77 24.76
CA SER A 128 -36.83 -14.94 25.91
C SER A 128 -36.62 -13.92 27.03
N GLY A 129 -36.28 -12.68 26.66
CA GLY A 129 -36.00 -11.57 27.59
C GLY A 129 -34.57 -11.49 28.11
N VAL A 130 -33.73 -12.51 27.88
CA VAL A 130 -32.33 -12.57 28.31
C VAL A 130 -31.42 -11.94 27.25
N ALA A 131 -30.52 -11.04 27.66
CA ALA A 131 -29.57 -10.41 26.75
C ALA A 131 -28.53 -11.43 26.25
N ALA A 132 -28.32 -11.46 24.94
CA ALA A 132 -27.37 -12.32 24.26
C ALA A 132 -26.64 -11.55 23.15
N GLN A 133 -25.55 -12.12 22.66
CA GLN A 133 -24.82 -11.56 21.52
C GLN A 133 -24.28 -12.67 20.63
N ASN A 134 -24.16 -12.39 19.34
CA ASN A 134 -23.45 -13.22 18.39
C ASN A 134 -22.41 -12.39 17.62
N GLN A 135 -21.28 -12.99 17.27
CA GLN A 135 -20.17 -12.33 16.58
C GLN A 135 -19.86 -12.98 15.25
N PHE A 136 -19.91 -12.19 14.18
CA PHE A 136 -19.40 -12.56 12.86
C PHE A 136 -17.99 -11.99 12.72
N ILE A 137 -16.99 -12.85 12.93
CA ILE A 137 -15.58 -12.46 12.94
C ILE A 137 -14.99 -12.44 11.52
N VAL A 138 -14.17 -11.43 11.24
CA VAL A 138 -13.29 -11.41 10.06
C VAL A 138 -12.03 -12.19 10.40
N ASN A 139 -11.71 -13.20 9.59
CA ASN A 139 -10.54 -14.04 9.79
C ASN A 139 -9.80 -14.28 8.48
N ASN A 140 -8.84 -15.21 8.48
CA ASN A 140 -8.02 -15.51 7.31
C ASN A 140 -8.83 -15.96 6.10
N ASN A 141 -10.02 -16.54 6.29
CA ASN A 141 -10.92 -17.00 5.22
C ASN A 141 -11.83 -15.88 4.69
N SER A 142 -11.79 -14.67 5.25
CA SER A 142 -12.58 -13.53 4.80
C SER A 142 -11.81 -12.74 3.75
N ALA A 143 -12.37 -12.55 2.55
CA ALA A 143 -11.77 -11.64 1.57
C ALA A 143 -11.75 -10.19 2.10
N THR A 144 -10.63 -9.50 1.92
CA THR A 144 -10.46 -8.09 2.33
C THR A 144 -9.77 -7.32 1.22
N ILE A 145 -10.32 -6.15 0.88
CA ILE A 145 -9.84 -5.32 -0.23
C ILE A 145 -9.73 -3.88 0.27
N ASN A 146 -8.61 -3.23 -0.03
CA ASN A 146 -8.48 -1.79 0.11
C ASN A 146 -8.90 -1.12 -1.20
N HIS A 147 -9.66 -0.05 -1.10
CA HIS A 147 -9.98 0.79 -2.26
C HIS A 147 -9.36 2.18 -2.09
N SER A 148 -8.76 2.71 -3.16
CA SER A 148 -8.18 4.04 -3.20
C SER A 148 -8.48 4.73 -4.53
N THR A 149 -8.77 6.02 -4.44
CA THR A 149 -8.86 6.94 -5.58
C THR A 149 -7.73 7.94 -5.46
N LEU A 150 -6.89 8.05 -6.49
CA LEU A 150 -5.71 8.90 -6.52
C LEU A 150 -5.85 9.88 -7.68
N ASP A 151 -5.79 11.17 -7.38
CA ASP A 151 -5.83 12.24 -8.37
C ASP A 151 -4.49 12.99 -8.37
N TYR A 152 -3.85 13.00 -9.54
CA TYR A 152 -2.57 13.68 -9.76
C TYR A 152 -2.71 14.94 -10.63
N SER A 153 -3.93 15.31 -11.00
CA SER A 153 -4.19 16.49 -11.84
C SER A 153 -3.65 17.76 -11.17
N GLY A 154 -2.93 18.58 -11.93
CA GLY A 154 -2.31 19.81 -11.43
C GLY A 154 -1.16 19.62 -10.44
N THR A 155 -0.67 18.40 -10.21
CA THR A 155 0.44 18.12 -9.29
C THR A 155 1.76 17.86 -10.05
N PRO A 156 2.93 18.04 -9.39
CA PRO A 156 4.22 17.63 -9.97
C PRO A 156 4.28 16.15 -10.37
N VAL A 157 3.56 15.28 -9.66
CA VAL A 157 3.44 13.85 -9.99
C VAL A 157 2.72 13.68 -11.33
N GLY A 158 1.62 14.40 -11.55
CA GLY A 158 0.89 14.39 -12.81
C GLY A 158 1.75 14.83 -13.99
N THR A 159 2.56 15.88 -13.81
CA THR A 159 3.53 16.32 -14.82
C THR A 159 4.58 15.25 -15.13
N ALA A 160 5.14 14.60 -14.11
CA ALA A 160 6.12 13.53 -14.30
C ALA A 160 5.51 12.32 -15.03
N LEU A 161 4.27 11.95 -14.71
CA LEU A 161 3.53 10.87 -15.36
C LEU A 161 3.21 11.16 -16.83
N ALA A 162 3.07 12.43 -17.22
CA ALA A 162 2.85 12.83 -18.61
C ALA A 162 4.13 12.70 -19.47
N SER A 163 5.31 12.56 -18.87
CA SER A 163 6.59 12.43 -19.58
C SER A 163 7.56 11.46 -18.88
N PRO A 164 7.18 10.18 -18.68
CA PRO A 164 7.84 9.26 -17.76
C PRO A 164 9.23 8.78 -18.21
N GLN A 165 9.68 9.22 -19.39
CA GLN A 165 10.96 8.83 -20.00
C GLN A 165 12.10 9.83 -19.68
N GLN A 166 11.79 10.96 -19.06
CA GLN A 166 12.77 11.99 -18.72
C GLN A 166 13.64 11.56 -17.53
N ASN A 167 14.84 12.16 -17.44
CA ASN A 167 15.65 12.09 -16.22
C ASN A 167 15.17 13.21 -15.30
N PHE A 168 14.71 12.86 -14.10
CA PHE A 168 14.12 13.81 -13.17
C PHE A 168 15.07 14.14 -12.02
N GLU A 169 15.00 15.37 -11.53
CA GLU A 169 15.64 15.79 -10.28
C GLU A 169 14.91 15.23 -9.06
N THR A 170 13.59 15.05 -9.19
CA THR A 170 12.70 14.57 -8.13
C THR A 170 11.87 13.43 -8.64
N VAL A 171 11.80 12.34 -7.88
CA VAL A 171 11.06 11.13 -8.22
C VAL A 171 10.13 10.76 -7.06
N TYR A 172 8.97 10.18 -7.35
CA TYR A 172 7.93 9.96 -6.35
C TYR A 172 7.64 8.47 -6.17
N LEU A 173 7.41 8.06 -4.92
CA LEU A 173 6.87 6.76 -4.56
C LEU A 173 5.60 6.95 -3.74
N GLN A 174 4.57 6.15 -4.03
CA GLN A 174 3.34 6.15 -3.26
C GLN A 174 2.69 4.78 -3.27
N GLY A 175 2.36 4.27 -2.08
CA GLY A 175 1.57 3.05 -1.92
C GLY A 175 0.08 3.23 -2.21
N LEU A 176 -0.73 2.27 -1.80
CA LEU A 176 -2.15 2.10 -2.14
C LEU A 176 -2.45 2.20 -3.65
N GLY A 177 -1.61 1.57 -4.47
CA GLY A 177 -1.74 1.62 -5.94
C GLY A 177 -1.33 2.96 -6.56
N GLY A 178 -0.51 3.74 -5.86
CA GLY A 178 0.05 4.98 -6.36
C GLY A 178 1.21 4.79 -7.34
N VAL A 179 2.09 5.79 -7.39
CA VAL A 179 3.19 5.83 -8.34
C VAL A 179 4.41 5.04 -7.87
N ASN A 180 5.09 4.42 -8.85
CA ASN A 180 6.37 3.75 -8.70
C ASN A 180 7.44 4.53 -9.47
N ALA A 181 8.70 4.36 -9.07
CA ALA A 181 9.84 4.99 -9.74
C ALA A 181 10.52 4.01 -10.69
N SER A 182 10.98 4.48 -11.85
CA SER A 182 11.83 3.71 -12.76
C SER A 182 13.26 4.24 -12.71
N VAL A 183 14.23 3.36 -12.50
CA VAL A 183 15.65 3.66 -12.46
C VAL A 183 16.32 2.96 -13.63
N ARG A 184 16.94 3.75 -14.50
CA ARG A 184 17.73 3.27 -15.63
C ARG A 184 19.20 3.46 -15.31
N ILE A 185 19.97 2.41 -15.55
CA ILE A 185 21.43 2.44 -15.46
C ILE A 185 21.95 2.33 -16.89
N PRO A 186 21.99 3.43 -17.64
CA PRO A 186 22.50 3.40 -19.01
C PRO A 186 24.00 3.09 -18.98
N ASN A 187 24.49 2.47 -20.06
CA ASN A 187 25.92 2.35 -20.32
C ASN A 187 26.72 1.70 -19.17
N LEU A 188 26.12 0.74 -18.46
CA LEU A 188 26.81 0.04 -17.35
C LEU A 188 28.14 -0.56 -17.79
N LYS A 189 28.19 -1.10 -19.02
CA LYS A 189 29.41 -1.63 -19.63
C LYS A 189 30.52 -0.57 -19.77
N ASP A 190 30.15 0.68 -20.02
CA ASP A 190 31.11 1.75 -20.34
C ASP A 190 31.71 2.38 -19.07
N ILE A 191 30.98 2.30 -17.94
CA ILE A 191 31.47 2.77 -16.62
C ILE A 191 32.25 1.70 -15.86
N LEU A 192 32.19 0.45 -16.31
CA LEU A 192 32.94 -0.66 -15.76
C LEU A 192 34.26 -0.83 -16.54
N PRO A 193 35.37 -1.20 -15.88
CA PRO A 193 36.59 -1.50 -16.61
C PRO A 193 36.37 -2.66 -17.58
N GLY A 194 36.97 -2.57 -18.76
CA GLY A 194 37.01 -3.70 -19.70
C GLY A 194 37.75 -4.90 -19.11
N GLY A 195 37.46 -6.10 -19.62
CA GLY A 195 38.11 -7.35 -19.20
C GLY A 195 37.33 -8.15 -18.16
N ASN A 196 38.01 -9.08 -17.49
CA ASN A 196 37.41 -10.01 -16.54
C ASN A 196 37.29 -9.39 -15.14
N ILE A 197 36.37 -8.45 -14.98
CA ILE A 197 36.07 -7.87 -13.66
C ILE A 197 35.09 -8.73 -12.85
N VAL A 198 35.26 -8.72 -11.53
CA VAL A 198 34.33 -9.34 -10.57
C VAL A 198 33.73 -8.25 -9.69
N ILE A 199 32.41 -8.14 -9.68
CA ILE A 199 31.66 -7.22 -8.83
C ILE A 199 31.57 -7.83 -7.43
N ASN A 200 32.27 -7.22 -6.48
CA ASN A 200 32.24 -7.63 -5.07
C ASN A 200 31.02 -7.06 -4.36
N LYS A 201 30.63 -5.82 -4.72
CA LYS A 201 29.47 -5.13 -4.17
C LYS A 201 28.94 -4.13 -5.18
N ALA A 202 27.62 -4.03 -5.29
CA ALA A 202 26.99 -2.86 -5.89
C ALA A 202 25.79 -2.43 -5.03
N SER A 203 25.70 -1.15 -4.72
CA SER A 203 24.62 -0.58 -3.91
C SER A 203 24.00 0.60 -4.64
N LEU A 204 22.69 0.53 -4.87
CA LEU A 204 21.90 1.68 -5.32
C LEU A 204 21.51 2.51 -4.08
N ILE A 205 21.99 3.75 -4.04
CA ILE A 205 21.73 4.69 -2.96
C ILE A 205 20.70 5.70 -3.42
N ILE A 206 19.62 5.82 -2.65
CA ILE A 206 18.43 6.58 -3.03
C ILE A 206 18.12 7.55 -1.90
N PRO A 207 18.60 8.80 -1.99
CA PRO A 207 18.30 9.82 -1.00
C PRO A 207 16.82 10.23 -1.03
N VAL A 208 16.27 10.50 0.14
CA VAL A 208 14.88 10.91 0.36
C VAL A 208 14.85 12.39 0.71
N ASP A 209 14.03 13.14 0.00
CA ASP A 209 13.74 14.51 0.35
C ASP A 209 12.68 14.58 1.45
N LEU A 210 13.08 14.98 2.65
CA LEU A 210 12.21 15.16 3.81
C LEU A 210 11.72 16.61 3.96
N SER A 211 12.06 17.51 3.03
CA SER A 211 11.63 18.92 3.10
C SER A 211 10.11 19.09 2.98
N ALA A 212 9.43 18.14 2.33
CA ALA A 212 7.97 18.03 2.34
C ALA A 212 7.49 17.54 3.72
N SER A 213 7.31 18.50 4.64
CA SER A 213 6.92 18.24 6.03
C SER A 213 5.61 17.45 6.12
N GLY A 214 5.65 16.29 6.78
CA GLY A 214 4.44 15.60 7.25
C GLY A 214 4.25 14.15 6.78
N TYR A 215 5.11 13.63 5.90
CA TYR A 215 4.96 12.26 5.39
C TYR A 215 6.11 11.37 5.83
N LEU A 216 5.76 10.25 6.49
CA LEU A 216 6.74 9.24 6.81
C LEU A 216 7.09 8.46 5.53
N PRO A 217 8.39 8.37 5.18
CA PRO A 217 8.82 7.52 4.08
C PRO A 217 8.45 6.06 4.37
N PRO A 218 8.18 5.24 3.33
CA PRO A 218 8.06 3.80 3.49
C PRO A 218 9.22 3.23 4.30
N THR A 219 8.94 2.36 5.26
CA THR A 219 10.00 1.75 6.08
C THR A 219 10.96 0.90 5.25
N GLN A 220 10.49 0.39 4.11
CA GLN A 220 11.26 -0.37 3.15
C GLN A 220 10.72 -0.18 1.72
N ILE A 221 11.62 -0.19 0.75
CA ILE A 221 11.33 -0.23 -0.68
C ILE A 221 11.98 -1.46 -1.33
N PHE A 222 11.42 -1.91 -2.44
CA PHE A 222 11.93 -3.01 -3.25
C PHE A 222 12.29 -2.53 -4.66
N ALA A 223 13.21 -3.25 -5.30
CA ALA A 223 13.61 -3.04 -6.69
C ALA A 223 13.40 -4.35 -7.46
N VAL A 224 12.67 -4.28 -8.57
CA VAL A 224 12.37 -5.41 -9.46
C VAL A 224 12.51 -4.97 -10.91
N GLN A 225 12.53 -5.92 -11.84
CA GLN A 225 12.33 -5.62 -13.26
C GLN A 225 10.88 -5.88 -13.65
N PHE A 226 10.45 -5.31 -14.77
CA PHE A 226 9.15 -5.57 -15.37
C PHE A 226 9.34 -6.09 -16.79
N ASP A 227 8.76 -7.24 -17.09
CA ASP A 227 8.65 -7.75 -18.45
C ASP A 227 7.40 -7.15 -19.08
N SER A 228 7.59 -6.13 -19.92
CA SER A 228 6.49 -5.45 -20.61
C SER A 228 5.79 -6.31 -21.67
N VAL A 229 6.44 -7.38 -22.15
CA VAL A 229 5.85 -8.30 -23.15
C VAL A 229 4.89 -9.26 -22.45
N ARG A 230 5.30 -9.78 -21.28
CA ARG A 230 4.48 -10.71 -20.49
C ARG A 230 3.56 -10.03 -19.49
N GLY A 231 3.77 -8.73 -19.22
CA GLY A 231 3.06 -7.99 -18.18
C GLY A 231 3.37 -8.48 -16.77
N THR A 232 4.57 -9.00 -16.53
CA THR A 232 4.93 -9.66 -15.26
C THR A 232 6.09 -8.96 -14.55
N VAL A 233 6.04 -8.99 -13.22
CA VAL A 233 7.15 -8.55 -12.37
C VAL A 233 8.21 -9.64 -12.31
N LEU A 234 9.46 -9.27 -12.53
CA LEU A 234 10.62 -10.14 -12.45
C LEU A 234 11.48 -9.75 -11.25
N SER A 235 11.70 -10.70 -10.34
CA SER A 235 12.63 -10.49 -9.23
C SER A 235 14.05 -10.40 -9.74
N ILE A 236 14.84 -9.48 -9.21
CA ILE A 236 16.29 -9.47 -9.44
C ILE A 236 16.98 -10.49 -8.51
N PRO A 237 18.15 -11.03 -8.88
CA PRO A 237 18.81 -12.09 -8.10
C PRO A 237 19.12 -11.70 -6.65
N ASP A 238 19.28 -10.40 -6.38
CA ASP A 238 19.58 -9.87 -5.05
C ASP A 238 18.39 -9.96 -4.08
N VAL A 239 17.15 -9.80 -4.55
CA VAL A 239 15.94 -9.94 -3.71
C VAL A 239 15.82 -11.37 -3.19
N LEU A 240 16.20 -12.36 -4.00
CA LEU A 240 16.06 -13.79 -3.68
C LEU A 240 17.05 -14.29 -2.60
N VAL A 241 18.04 -13.48 -2.22
CA VAL A 241 18.98 -13.80 -1.13
C VAL A 241 18.32 -13.60 0.24
N GLY A 242 17.33 -12.72 0.32
CA GLY A 242 16.60 -12.38 1.53
C GLY A 242 16.85 -10.94 2.01
N ASP A 243 15.93 -10.46 2.82
CA ASP A 243 15.82 -9.06 3.24
C ASP A 243 17.08 -8.50 3.90
N ALA A 244 17.78 -9.33 4.68
CA ALA A 244 19.00 -8.92 5.37
C ALA A 244 20.14 -8.56 4.40
N TYR A 245 20.24 -9.27 3.28
CA TYR A 245 21.19 -8.95 2.22
C TYR A 245 20.66 -7.84 1.32
N PHE A 246 19.40 -7.93 0.88
CA PHE A 246 18.85 -7.00 -0.11
C PHE A 246 18.79 -5.55 0.41
N GLY A 247 18.41 -5.38 1.68
CA GLY A 247 18.28 -4.06 2.30
C GLY A 247 17.01 -3.33 1.86
N GLY A 248 17.16 -2.11 1.38
CA GLY A 248 16.06 -1.23 0.98
C GLY A 248 15.28 -0.61 2.13
N LYS A 249 15.76 -0.73 3.38
CA LYS A 249 15.15 -0.10 4.56
C LYS A 249 15.52 1.38 4.62
N PHE A 250 14.58 2.21 5.03
CA PHE A 250 14.84 3.64 5.22
C PHE A 250 15.78 3.85 6.42
N THR A 251 16.83 4.65 6.22
CA THR A 251 17.79 5.00 7.28
C THR A 251 17.65 6.47 7.65
N ALA A 252 17.08 6.78 8.81
CA ALA A 252 16.82 8.16 9.26
C ALA A 252 18.10 8.97 9.54
N ALA A 253 19.23 8.31 9.85
CA ALA A 253 20.50 9.00 10.09
C ALA A 253 21.08 9.65 8.82
N THR A 254 20.79 9.08 7.66
CA THR A 254 21.31 9.50 6.35
C THR A 254 20.21 9.94 5.39
N ASN A 255 18.95 9.81 5.78
CA ASN A 255 17.76 10.05 4.95
C ASN A 255 17.82 9.33 3.59
N GLU A 256 18.24 8.07 3.57
CA GLU A 256 18.40 7.31 2.33
C GLU A 256 17.88 5.88 2.45
N TYR A 257 17.56 5.29 1.29
CA TYR A 257 17.49 3.85 1.10
C TYR A 257 18.79 3.35 0.46
N ARG A 258 19.23 2.17 0.89
CA ARG A 258 20.36 1.46 0.27
C ARG A 258 19.90 0.07 -0.14
N ILE A 259 19.94 -0.20 -1.44
CA ILE A 259 19.56 -1.51 -2.01
C ILE A 259 20.82 -2.17 -2.55
N ASN A 260 21.10 -3.40 -2.13
CA ASN A 260 22.17 -4.19 -2.72
C ASN A 260 21.70 -4.81 -4.04
N ILE A 261 22.44 -4.51 -5.11
CA ILE A 261 22.17 -4.98 -6.48
C ILE A 261 23.43 -5.58 -7.13
N GLY A 262 24.33 -6.12 -6.33
CA GLY A 262 25.63 -6.65 -6.78
C GLY A 262 25.47 -7.77 -7.81
N ARG A 263 24.55 -8.71 -7.58
CA ARG A 263 24.32 -9.84 -8.49
C ARG A 263 23.66 -9.36 -9.78
N PHE A 264 22.73 -8.42 -9.68
CA PHE A 264 22.11 -7.76 -10.82
C PHE A 264 23.15 -7.06 -11.71
N VAL A 265 24.05 -6.28 -11.12
CA VAL A 265 25.14 -5.59 -11.84
C VAL A 265 26.11 -6.61 -12.46
N GLN A 266 26.52 -7.64 -11.72
CA GLN A 266 27.37 -8.72 -12.24
C GLN A 266 26.75 -9.40 -13.46
N ALA A 267 25.46 -9.72 -13.41
CA ALA A 267 24.74 -10.38 -14.50
C ALA A 267 24.61 -9.49 -15.75
N ASN A 268 24.53 -8.18 -15.57
CA ASN A 268 24.30 -7.21 -16.66
C ASN A 268 25.58 -6.46 -17.11
N ARG A 269 26.75 -6.77 -16.55
CA ARG A 269 28.01 -6.05 -16.80
C ARG A 269 28.41 -5.92 -18.29
N SER A 270 28.03 -6.91 -19.11
CA SER A 270 28.34 -6.94 -20.55
C SER A 270 27.13 -6.61 -21.43
N ASN A 271 25.97 -6.34 -20.81
CA ASN A 271 24.72 -6.13 -21.52
C ASN A 271 24.63 -4.68 -22.01
N PRO A 272 24.50 -4.42 -23.33
CA PRO A 272 24.35 -3.05 -23.85
C PRO A 272 23.01 -2.41 -23.48
N THR A 273 22.01 -3.20 -23.10
CA THR A 273 20.67 -2.66 -22.75
C THR A 273 20.09 -3.39 -21.55
N ILE A 274 19.96 -2.66 -20.44
CA ILE A 274 19.48 -3.21 -19.17
C ILE A 274 18.04 -2.74 -18.97
N ASN A 275 17.13 -3.68 -18.71
CA ASN A 275 15.76 -3.32 -18.35
C ASN A 275 15.76 -2.49 -17.05
N PRO A 276 14.94 -1.42 -16.97
CA PRO A 276 14.91 -0.56 -15.80
C PRO A 276 14.56 -1.32 -14.52
N LEU A 277 15.11 -0.85 -13.41
CA LEU A 277 14.67 -1.25 -12.07
C LEU A 277 13.45 -0.41 -11.69
N TYR A 278 12.37 -1.05 -11.30
CA TYR A 278 11.19 -0.40 -10.75
C TYR A 278 11.26 -0.44 -9.23
N LEU A 279 11.22 0.74 -8.61
CA LEU A 279 11.19 0.90 -7.17
C LEU A 279 9.74 1.06 -6.70
N PHE A 280 9.39 0.37 -5.62
CA PHE A 280 8.06 0.45 -5.02
C PHE A 280 8.11 0.24 -3.49
N PRO A 281 7.18 0.82 -2.73
CA PRO A 281 7.06 0.59 -1.28
C PRO A 281 6.76 -0.88 -0.96
N ALA A 282 7.26 -1.39 0.17
CA ALA A 282 6.86 -2.70 0.68
C ALA A 282 5.35 -2.76 0.97
N ASN A 283 4.71 -3.87 0.59
CA ASN A 283 3.26 -4.09 0.71
C ASN A 283 2.42 -2.93 0.15
N PRO A 284 2.59 -2.54 -1.13
CA PRO A 284 2.02 -1.32 -1.67
C PRO A 284 0.49 -1.37 -1.76
N ALA A 285 -0.16 -2.53 -1.62
CA ALA A 285 -1.62 -2.64 -1.56
C ALA A 285 -2.22 -2.30 -0.18
N ALA A 286 -1.40 -2.29 0.88
CA ALA A 286 -1.84 -2.09 2.27
C ALA A 286 -1.09 -0.95 2.99
N ASN A 287 0.07 -0.55 2.48
CA ASN A 287 0.89 0.51 3.03
C ASN A 287 0.64 1.82 2.24
N PRO A 288 0.20 2.92 2.88
CA PRO A 288 0.03 4.22 2.24
C PRO A 288 1.30 5.06 2.16
N GLY A 289 2.44 4.52 2.63
CA GLY A 289 3.71 5.22 2.68
C GLY A 289 4.07 5.87 1.35
N ARG A 290 4.64 7.08 1.44
CA ARG A 290 5.07 7.84 0.28
C ARG A 290 6.41 8.50 0.54
N ALA A 291 7.20 8.64 -0.51
CA ALA A 291 8.49 9.30 -0.45
C ALA A 291 8.68 10.18 -1.68
N ILE A 292 9.31 11.33 -1.43
CA ILE A 292 9.95 12.12 -2.46
C ILE A 292 11.41 11.71 -2.45
N LEU A 293 11.91 11.26 -3.59
CA LEU A 293 13.28 10.78 -3.79
C LEU A 293 14.05 11.79 -4.60
N ARG A 294 15.34 11.94 -4.30
CA ARG A 294 16.28 12.64 -5.17
C ARG A 294 16.53 11.76 -6.39
N GLY A 295 16.25 12.28 -7.58
CA GLY A 295 16.43 11.58 -8.84
C GLY A 295 17.87 11.63 -9.34
N GLY A 296 18.09 11.10 -10.54
CA GLY A 296 19.42 11.04 -11.17
C GLY A 296 19.85 12.34 -11.85
N ALA A 297 18.98 13.35 -11.93
CA ALA A 297 19.34 14.69 -12.43
C ALA A 297 19.53 15.71 -11.30
N ALA A 298 19.36 15.33 -10.03
CA ALA A 298 19.47 16.26 -8.91
C ALA A 298 20.89 16.83 -8.78
N GLU A 299 21.02 18.13 -8.49
CA GLU A 299 22.33 18.78 -8.34
C GLU A 299 23.08 18.34 -7.07
N GLU A 300 22.33 18.07 -6.00
CA GLU A 300 22.87 17.62 -4.71
C GLU A 300 22.22 16.32 -4.26
N ASN A 301 23.01 15.45 -3.61
CA ASN A 301 22.54 14.17 -3.07
C ASN A 301 21.72 13.36 -4.09
N GLN A 302 22.17 13.32 -5.35
CA GLN A 302 21.53 12.54 -6.39
C GLN A 302 21.53 11.04 -6.07
N MET A 303 20.54 10.34 -6.62
CA MET A 303 20.54 8.89 -6.66
C MET A 303 21.82 8.40 -7.35
N ARG A 304 22.50 7.43 -6.75
CA ARG A 304 23.81 6.96 -7.25
C ARG A 304 23.98 5.46 -7.11
N LEU A 305 24.82 4.90 -7.98
CA LEU A 305 25.26 3.52 -7.94
C LEU A 305 26.70 3.47 -7.43
N GLU A 306 26.91 2.84 -6.27
CA GLU A 306 28.24 2.59 -5.72
C GLU A 306 28.67 1.16 -6.09
N ILE A 307 29.79 0.99 -6.79
CA ILE A 307 30.30 -0.32 -7.23
C ILE A 307 31.70 -0.54 -6.66
N ILE A 308 31.91 -1.69 -6.04
CA ILE A 308 33.23 -2.20 -5.64
C ILE A 308 33.49 -3.45 -6.46
N TYR A 309 34.61 -3.46 -7.18
CA TYR A 309 35.00 -4.56 -8.05
C TYR A 309 36.48 -4.92 -7.86
N THR A 310 36.85 -6.13 -8.26
CA THR A 310 38.24 -6.55 -8.41
C THR A 310 38.55 -6.62 -9.90
N ASN A 311 39.67 -6.02 -10.29
CA ASN A 311 40.29 -6.24 -11.59
C ASN A 311 41.51 -7.16 -11.38
N PRO A 312 41.45 -8.43 -11.81
CA PRO A 312 42.53 -9.39 -11.63
C PRO A 312 43.78 -9.06 -12.44
#